data_AF-A0A9J6BMH3-F1
#
_entry.id   AF-A0A9J6BMH3-F1
#
_cell.length_a   1.000
_cell.length_b   1.000
_cell.length_c   1.000
_cell.angle_alpha   90.00
_cell.angle_beta   90.00
_cell.angle_gamma   90.00
#
_symmetry.space_group_name_H-M   'P 1'
#
loop_
_entity.id
_entity.type
_entity.pdbx_description
1 polymer ?
#
loop_
_entity_poly.entity_id
_entity_poly.type
_entity_poly.pdbx_seq_one_letter_code
_entity_poly.pdbx_strand_id
1 'polypeptide(L)'
;MAIKTIKSYITPKSKLEIDWLSLINNEFLDHSKALTDREEVLIDDWKYFSRLIDLYENTPSRIIMDVLFLTFLYEYEHVYSDHPFNKEETREQQCFKFLDTNFSPALLSLYSHHYLNKKNVIEAEKLAREAIEDVLDELMAAKDLENIVKDDLKRRFNKMKIILGAMPEMLNDEQMEEIYNELQLSGSGILETTTKLINYNNKLNNEPINSWLHQINQQSSLKSMRYFAEKDILFIPAEYLHYPFFDVNRPRFFNTATLYTEIVANINKGVKDFLKSEYKLYYNFKYDSVKLGYKNYIRWEKDFKVFEKKLPGFELTNDQMYWLAYANSYFKRDAGMGLDALNAQYQFSHVWFKSRPEFRQAFGCNNLNEHEKEQFENFREILIKIYRI
;
A
#
# COMPACT_ATOMS: atom_id res chain seq x y z
N MET A 1 -1.32 3.40 23.93
CA MET A 1 -0.31 4.41 23.61
C MET A 1 -0.13 5.34 24.81
N ALA A 2 1.05 5.27 25.42
CA ALA A 2 1.45 6.17 26.50
C ALA A 2 2.83 6.74 26.13
N ILE A 3 3.00 8.05 26.28
CA ILE A 3 4.31 8.71 26.17
C ILE A 3 4.92 8.68 27.57
N LYS A 4 6.12 8.12 27.71
CA LYS A 4 6.90 8.26 28.93
C LYS A 4 8.38 8.44 28.60
N THR A 5 9.16 8.89 29.59
CA THR A 5 10.61 9.05 29.46
C THR A 5 11.33 7.72 29.68
N ILE A 6 12.49 7.52 29.05
CA ILE A 6 13.36 6.34 29.27
C ILE A 6 13.59 6.09 30.77
N LYS A 7 13.87 7.15 31.54
CA LYS A 7 14.04 7.10 33.00
C LYS A 7 12.86 6.47 33.76
N SER A 8 11.63 6.68 33.30
CA SER A 8 10.44 6.11 33.95
C SER A 8 10.31 4.59 33.76
N TYR A 9 11.13 4.00 32.89
CA TYR A 9 11.25 2.55 32.66
C TYR A 9 12.46 1.92 33.34
N ILE A 10 13.47 2.72 33.72
CA ILE A 10 14.69 2.27 34.40
C ILE A 10 14.42 1.81 35.85
N THR A 11 13.20 1.94 36.38
CA THR A 11 12.83 1.31 37.66
C THR A 11 11.31 1.03 37.71
N PRO A 12 10.81 -0.14 38.20
CA PRO A 12 11.39 -0.93 39.31
C PRO A 12 11.32 -2.50 39.25
N LYS A 13 12.27 -3.15 39.95
CA LYS A 13 12.21 -4.48 40.64
C LYS A 13 12.13 -5.79 39.82
N SER A 14 12.75 -5.86 38.64
CA SER A 14 13.04 -7.14 37.97
C SER A 14 14.50 -7.59 38.26
N LYS A 15 14.76 -8.91 38.32
CA LYS A 15 16.11 -9.51 38.27
C LYS A 15 16.79 -9.32 36.91
N LEU A 16 16.01 -9.22 35.82
CA LEU A 16 16.49 -8.71 34.54
C LEU A 16 16.32 -7.20 34.51
N GLU A 17 17.35 -6.46 34.90
CA GLU A 17 17.45 -5.03 34.62
C GLU A 17 17.93 -4.88 33.16
N ILE A 18 16.98 -4.73 32.23
CA ILE A 18 17.33 -4.38 30.85
C ILE A 18 17.76 -2.92 30.87
N ASP A 19 19.05 -2.68 30.65
CA ASP A 19 19.58 -1.33 30.42
C ASP A 19 19.16 -0.86 29.02
N TRP A 20 17.92 -0.38 28.92
CA TRP A 20 17.34 0.11 27.67
C TRP A 20 18.16 1.23 27.05
N LEU A 21 18.77 2.10 27.86
CA LEU A 21 19.56 3.22 27.35
C LEU A 21 20.83 2.71 26.67
N SER A 22 21.55 1.79 27.33
CA SER A 22 22.73 1.15 26.76
C SER A 22 22.38 0.33 25.52
N LEU A 23 21.31 -0.46 25.57
CA LEU A 23 20.86 -1.27 24.43
C LEU A 23 20.53 -0.40 23.22
N ILE A 24 19.77 0.67 23.40
CA ILE A 24 19.38 1.57 22.30
C ILE A 24 20.60 2.29 21.72
N ASN A 25 21.46 2.83 22.58
CA ASN A 25 22.64 3.59 22.15
C ASN A 25 23.71 2.73 21.47
N ASN A 26 23.83 1.45 21.85
CA ASN A 26 24.88 0.58 21.30
C ASN A 26 24.41 -0.19 20.06
N GLU A 27 23.14 -0.61 20.01
CA GLU A 27 22.66 -1.53 18.96
C GLU A 27 21.86 -0.84 17.85
N PHE A 28 21.18 0.27 18.17
CA PHE A 28 20.18 0.86 17.26
C PHE A 28 20.55 2.25 16.73
N LEU A 29 21.49 2.94 17.36
CA LEU A 29 21.85 4.30 17.00
C LEU A 29 23.30 4.38 16.53
N ASP A 30 23.52 5.24 15.54
CA ASP A 30 24.87 5.70 15.24
C ASP A 30 25.42 6.44 16.47
N HIS A 31 26.70 6.22 16.80
CA HIS A 31 27.39 6.81 17.95
C HIS A 31 27.34 8.35 17.97
N SER A 32 27.05 8.98 16.82
CA SER A 32 26.82 10.41 16.67
C SER A 32 25.48 10.92 17.26
N LYS A 33 24.54 10.04 17.61
CA LYS A 33 23.16 10.36 18.05
C LYS A 33 22.77 9.72 19.39
N ALA A 34 23.72 9.59 20.33
CA ALA A 34 23.44 8.98 21.62
C ALA A 34 22.27 9.66 22.36
N LEU A 35 21.27 8.89 22.76
CA LEU A 35 20.16 9.33 23.60
C LEU A 35 20.60 9.43 25.06
N THR A 36 19.82 10.17 25.83
CA THR A 36 19.93 10.30 27.28
C THR A 36 18.75 9.62 27.98
N ASP A 37 18.69 9.69 29.31
CA ASP A 37 17.56 9.16 30.09
C ASP A 37 16.28 10.01 29.97
N ARG A 38 16.36 11.17 29.30
CA ARG A 38 15.29 12.16 29.19
C ARG A 38 14.41 12.00 27.96
N GLU A 39 14.85 11.22 26.99
CA GLU A 39 14.14 11.02 25.74
C GLU A 39 12.77 10.39 25.99
N GLU A 40 11.79 10.91 25.26
CA GLU A 40 10.44 10.39 25.25
C GLU A 40 10.33 9.25 24.25
N VAL A 41 9.75 8.13 24.70
CA VAL A 41 9.54 6.94 23.87
C VAL A 41 8.06 6.66 23.79
N LEU A 42 7.59 6.39 22.58
CA LEU A 42 6.23 5.96 22.31
C LEU A 42 6.13 4.45 22.53
N ILE A 43 5.27 4.02 23.44
CA ILE A 43 4.96 2.59 23.62
C ILE A 43 3.52 2.32 23.21
N ASP A 44 3.39 1.51 22.16
CA ASP A 44 2.10 1.15 21.59
C ASP A 44 1.33 0.20 22.51
N ASP A 45 1.95 -0.88 22.96
CA ASP A 45 1.37 -1.87 23.86
C ASP A 45 2.25 -2.14 25.10
N TRP A 46 2.00 -1.38 26.17
CA TRP A 46 2.69 -1.57 27.44
C TRP A 46 2.47 -2.96 28.05
N LYS A 47 1.27 -3.55 27.89
CA LYS A 47 0.95 -4.85 28.49
C LYS A 47 1.72 -5.98 27.81
N TYR A 48 2.08 -5.81 26.55
CA TYR A 48 2.98 -6.72 25.86
C TYR A 48 4.36 -6.72 26.52
N PHE A 49 5.00 -5.55 26.65
CA PHE A 49 6.34 -5.44 27.23
C PHE A 49 6.41 -5.92 28.68
N SER A 50 5.41 -5.61 29.51
CA SER A 50 5.40 -6.09 30.89
C SER A 50 5.38 -7.62 30.97
N ARG A 51 4.52 -8.26 30.17
CA ARG A 51 4.45 -9.73 30.10
C ARG A 51 5.70 -10.36 29.50
N LEU A 52 6.36 -9.66 28.57
CA LEU A 52 7.60 -10.13 27.95
C LEU A 52 8.74 -10.15 28.96
N ILE A 53 8.86 -9.11 29.80
CA ILE A 53 9.84 -9.08 30.90
C ILE A 53 9.58 -10.25 31.86
N ASP A 54 8.33 -10.42 32.32
CA ASP A 54 7.95 -11.53 33.20
C ASP A 54 8.30 -12.89 32.57
N LEU A 55 8.07 -13.05 31.25
CA LEU A 55 8.42 -14.27 30.52
C LEU A 55 9.94 -14.50 30.51
N TYR A 56 10.74 -13.49 30.22
CA TYR A 56 12.20 -13.62 30.19
C TYR A 56 12.79 -13.95 31.56
N GLU A 57 12.25 -13.39 32.64
CA GLU A 57 12.72 -13.72 34.00
C GLU A 57 12.44 -15.16 34.41
N ASN A 58 11.34 -15.72 33.92
CA ASN A 58 10.89 -17.07 34.27
C ASN A 58 11.33 -18.13 33.26
N THR A 59 12.07 -17.75 32.22
CA THR A 59 12.54 -18.66 31.16
C THR A 59 14.05 -18.87 31.29
N PRO A 60 14.54 -20.12 31.33
CA PRO A 60 15.98 -20.39 31.33
C PRO A 60 16.67 -19.73 30.12
N SER A 61 17.82 -19.09 30.35
CA SER A 61 18.55 -18.36 29.30
C SER A 61 18.85 -19.20 28.06
N ARG A 62 19.06 -20.52 28.23
CA ARG A 62 19.24 -21.46 27.12
C ARG A 62 18.02 -21.49 26.19
N ILE A 63 16.80 -21.55 26.73
CA ILE A 63 15.58 -21.57 25.91
C ILE A 63 15.42 -20.23 25.17
N ILE A 64 15.73 -19.11 25.83
CA ILE A 64 15.71 -17.80 25.20
C ILE A 64 16.68 -17.78 24.00
N MET A 65 17.91 -18.24 24.21
CA MET A 65 18.91 -18.32 23.13
C MET A 65 18.48 -19.27 22.00
N ASP A 66 17.95 -20.45 22.32
CA ASP A 66 17.48 -21.41 21.30
C ASP A 66 16.37 -20.79 20.43
N VAL A 67 15.43 -20.04 21.03
CA VAL A 67 14.38 -19.31 20.30
C VAL A 67 14.98 -18.19 19.45
N LEU A 68 15.90 -17.38 19.98
CA LEU A 68 16.56 -16.31 19.22
C LEU A 68 17.35 -16.86 18.03
N PHE A 69 18.10 -17.94 18.21
CA PHE A 69 18.80 -18.63 17.14
C PHE A 69 17.85 -19.21 16.11
N LEU A 70 16.74 -19.82 16.53
CA LEU A 70 15.76 -20.36 15.60
C LEU A 70 15.07 -19.26 14.79
N THR A 71 14.72 -18.13 15.42
CA THR A 71 14.17 -16.96 14.71
C THR A 71 15.14 -16.43 13.68
N PHE A 72 16.43 -16.28 14.05
CA PHE A 72 17.48 -15.89 13.10
C PHE A 72 17.58 -16.88 11.94
N LEU A 73 17.64 -18.19 12.23
CA LEU A 73 17.72 -19.21 11.19
C LEU A 73 16.51 -19.16 10.26
N TYR A 74 15.31 -18.98 10.79
CA TYR A 74 14.07 -18.89 10.00
C TYR A 74 14.05 -17.63 9.12
N GLU A 75 14.45 -16.47 9.65
CA GLU A 75 14.53 -15.23 8.89
C GLU A 75 15.53 -15.33 7.73
N TYR A 76 16.67 -16.00 7.93
CA TYR A 76 17.73 -16.11 6.93
C TYR A 76 17.75 -17.44 6.16
N GLU A 77 16.81 -18.34 6.41
CA GLU A 77 16.75 -19.65 5.73
C GLU A 77 16.71 -19.49 4.20
N HIS A 78 16.06 -18.44 3.69
CA HIS A 78 15.97 -18.14 2.25
C HIS A 78 17.32 -17.73 1.63
N VAL A 79 18.30 -17.33 2.45
CA VAL A 79 19.66 -17.01 2.03
C VAL A 79 20.53 -18.28 1.97
N TYR A 80 20.27 -19.25 2.86
CA TYR A 80 21.12 -20.43 3.05
C TYR A 80 20.60 -21.71 2.40
N SER A 81 19.29 -21.80 2.14
CA SER A 81 18.69 -22.99 1.57
C SER A 81 18.52 -22.83 0.06
N ASP A 82 19.01 -23.81 -0.70
CA ASP A 82 18.63 -24.03 -2.10
C ASP A 82 17.16 -24.48 -2.24
N HIS A 83 16.41 -24.53 -1.13
CA HIS A 83 15.02 -24.92 -1.11
C HIS A 83 14.17 -23.68 -1.37
N PRO A 84 13.59 -23.53 -2.58
CA PRO A 84 12.65 -22.47 -2.80
C PRO A 84 11.47 -22.72 -1.85
N PHE A 85 11.22 -21.77 -0.93
CA PHE A 85 10.03 -21.76 -0.05
C PHE A 85 8.73 -21.97 -0.83
N ASN A 86 8.76 -21.63 -2.12
CA ASN A 86 7.71 -21.90 -3.06
C ASN A 86 8.32 -22.59 -4.30
N LYS A 87 8.05 -23.88 -4.52
CA LYS A 87 8.54 -24.65 -5.68
C LYS A 87 8.19 -24.01 -7.04
N GLU A 88 7.30 -23.03 -7.04
CA GLU A 88 6.83 -22.28 -8.20
C GLU A 88 7.68 -21.04 -8.54
N GLU A 89 8.53 -20.55 -7.62
CA GLU A 89 9.30 -19.32 -7.85
C GLU A 89 10.69 -19.62 -8.44
N THR A 90 10.94 -19.11 -9.65
CA THR A 90 12.23 -19.23 -10.34
C THR A 90 13.34 -18.46 -9.61
N ARG A 91 14.60 -18.84 -9.86
CA ARG A 91 15.76 -18.12 -9.29
C ARG A 91 15.79 -16.64 -9.67
N GLU A 92 15.38 -16.31 -10.89
CA GLU A 92 15.29 -14.92 -11.36
C GLU A 92 14.28 -14.11 -10.55
N GLN A 93 13.09 -14.67 -10.27
CA GLN A 93 12.08 -14.02 -9.44
C GLN A 93 12.57 -13.80 -8.00
N GLN A 94 13.28 -14.77 -7.42
CA GLN A 94 13.89 -14.61 -6.10
C GLN A 94 14.94 -13.49 -6.08
N CYS A 95 15.82 -13.45 -7.09
CA CYS A 95 16.80 -12.37 -7.24
C CYS A 95 16.11 -11.01 -7.42
N PHE A 96 15.05 -10.95 -8.23
CA PHE A 96 14.28 -9.73 -8.40
C PHE A 96 13.63 -9.28 -7.10
N LYS A 97 13.04 -10.20 -6.31
CA LYS A 97 12.47 -9.89 -4.98
C LYS A 97 13.54 -9.39 -4.01
N PHE A 98 14.74 -9.96 -4.05
CA PHE A 98 15.88 -9.49 -3.27
C PHE A 98 16.29 -8.07 -3.67
N LEU A 99 16.38 -7.79 -4.98
CA LEU A 99 16.68 -6.45 -5.49
C LEU A 99 15.55 -5.46 -5.17
N ASP A 100 14.29 -5.84 -5.33
CA ASP A 100 13.12 -5.04 -4.96
C ASP A 100 13.19 -4.66 -3.48
N THR A 101 13.47 -5.61 -2.59
CA THR A 101 13.52 -5.34 -1.14
C THR A 101 14.65 -4.39 -0.74
N ASN A 102 15.83 -4.49 -1.38
CA ASN A 102 17.04 -3.79 -0.93
C ASN A 102 17.43 -2.58 -1.80
N PHE A 103 16.96 -2.54 -3.04
CA PHE A 103 17.28 -1.56 -4.08
C PHE A 103 16.03 -0.99 -4.75
N SER A 104 14.89 -1.05 -4.06
CA SER A 104 13.62 -0.41 -4.47
C SER A 104 13.83 0.96 -5.14
N PRO A 105 14.54 1.92 -4.52
CA PRO A 105 14.70 3.26 -5.10
C PRO A 105 15.41 3.27 -6.46
N ALA A 106 16.48 2.50 -6.59
CA ALA A 106 17.22 2.35 -7.84
C ALA A 106 16.38 1.67 -8.92
N LEU A 107 15.65 0.61 -8.57
CA LEU A 107 14.77 -0.09 -9.51
C LEU A 107 13.63 0.80 -9.99
N LEU A 108 13.02 1.59 -9.10
CA LEU A 108 11.94 2.50 -9.47
C LEU A 108 12.46 3.65 -10.34
N SER A 109 13.65 4.18 -10.05
CA SER A 109 14.32 5.16 -10.89
C SER A 109 14.53 4.60 -12.31
N LEU A 110 15.16 3.43 -12.43
CA LEU A 110 15.42 2.76 -13.70
C LEU A 110 14.12 2.48 -14.47
N TYR A 111 13.11 1.93 -13.79
CA TYR A 111 11.81 1.66 -14.39
C TYR A 111 11.15 2.95 -14.87
N SER A 112 11.20 4.00 -14.04
CA SER A 112 10.58 5.30 -14.34
C SER A 112 11.24 5.99 -15.53
N HIS A 113 12.57 5.97 -15.61
CA HIS A 113 13.29 6.51 -16.76
C HIS A 113 12.96 5.78 -18.06
N HIS A 114 12.77 4.46 -18.00
CA HIS A 114 12.61 3.65 -19.20
C HIS A 114 11.16 3.53 -19.67
N TYR A 115 10.21 3.38 -18.75
CA TYR A 115 8.84 2.98 -19.09
C TYR A 115 7.82 4.10 -18.95
N LEU A 116 8.04 5.14 -18.12
CA LEU A 116 7.02 6.17 -17.91
C LEU A 116 6.74 6.98 -19.17
N ASN A 117 5.48 6.92 -19.60
CA ASN A 117 4.99 7.75 -20.68
C ASN A 117 4.55 9.12 -20.12
N LYS A 118 5.18 10.21 -20.60
CA LYS A 118 4.86 11.58 -20.17
C LYS A 118 3.38 11.95 -20.32
N LYS A 119 2.72 11.49 -21.39
CA LYS A 119 1.28 11.72 -21.61
C LYS A 119 0.44 10.99 -20.57
N ASN A 120 0.82 9.76 -20.20
CA ASN A 120 0.13 9.06 -19.12
C ASN A 120 0.29 9.78 -17.78
N VAL A 121 1.50 10.24 -17.45
CA VAL A 121 1.76 10.99 -16.21
C VAL A 121 0.84 12.23 -16.13
N ILE A 122 0.78 13.04 -17.19
CA ILE A 122 -0.05 14.27 -17.20
C ILE A 122 -1.54 13.96 -17.02
N GLU A 123 -2.08 12.97 -17.72
CA GLU A 123 -3.51 12.63 -17.62
C GLU A 123 -3.86 11.91 -16.32
N ALA A 124 -2.96 11.08 -15.79
CA ALA A 124 -3.13 10.46 -14.48
C ALA A 124 -3.11 11.50 -13.36
N GLU A 125 -2.30 12.56 -13.47
CA GLU A 125 -2.30 13.66 -12.51
C GLU A 125 -3.67 14.35 -12.45
N LYS A 126 -4.29 14.62 -13.61
CA LYS A 126 -5.63 15.21 -13.67
C LYS A 126 -6.65 14.29 -13.01
N LEU A 127 -6.61 13.00 -13.32
CA LEU A 127 -7.50 12.00 -12.74
C LEU A 127 -7.33 11.89 -11.21
N ALA A 128 -6.10 11.99 -10.72
CA ALA A 128 -5.81 12.02 -9.29
C ALA A 128 -6.35 13.27 -8.60
N ARG A 129 -6.24 14.45 -9.23
CA ARG A 129 -6.82 15.71 -8.71
C ARG A 129 -8.34 15.63 -8.63
N GLU A 130 -9.00 15.13 -9.67
CA GLU A 130 -10.45 14.89 -9.65
C GLU A 130 -10.84 13.94 -8.50
N ALA A 131 -10.08 12.87 -8.26
CA ALA A 131 -10.33 11.95 -7.16
C ALA A 131 -10.20 12.62 -5.78
N ILE A 132 -9.18 13.46 -5.59
CA ILE A 132 -8.96 14.22 -4.36
C ILE A 132 -10.15 15.17 -4.11
N GLU A 133 -10.60 15.89 -5.15
CA GLU A 133 -11.75 16.78 -5.07
C GLU A 133 -13.04 16.03 -4.73
N ASP A 134 -13.32 14.92 -5.42
CA ASP A 134 -14.52 14.11 -5.18
C ASP A 134 -14.56 13.52 -3.77
N VAL A 135 -13.41 13.07 -3.25
CA VAL A 135 -13.30 12.62 -1.86
C VAL A 135 -13.54 13.77 -0.89
N LEU A 136 -12.94 14.94 -1.15
CA LEU A 136 -13.12 16.12 -0.31
C LEU A 136 -14.59 16.55 -0.25
N ASP A 137 -15.29 16.57 -1.39
CA ASP A 137 -16.70 16.94 -1.47
C ASP A 137 -17.59 15.98 -0.66
N GLU A 138 -17.34 14.68 -0.77
CA GLU A 138 -18.06 13.66 0.00
C GLU A 138 -17.76 13.76 1.52
N LEU A 139 -16.54 14.17 1.90
CA LEU A 139 -16.18 14.48 3.29
C LEU A 139 -16.90 15.74 3.80
N MET A 140 -16.96 16.80 2.98
CA MET A 140 -17.64 18.05 3.34
C MET A 140 -19.15 17.86 3.50
N ALA A 141 -19.75 16.97 2.70
CA ALA A 141 -21.17 16.63 2.76
C ALA A 141 -21.54 15.75 3.98
N ALA A 142 -20.57 15.12 4.66
CA ALA A 142 -20.83 14.25 5.80
C ALA A 142 -21.38 15.05 6.99
N LYS A 143 -22.61 14.76 7.41
CA LYS A 143 -23.27 15.47 8.54
C LYS A 143 -22.62 15.19 9.89
N ASP A 144 -22.03 14.01 10.04
CA ASP A 144 -21.51 13.49 11.30
C ASP A 144 -20.04 13.89 11.54
N LEU A 145 -19.45 14.63 10.62
CA LEU A 145 -18.08 15.12 10.71
C LEU A 145 -18.09 16.57 11.23
N GLU A 146 -17.42 16.82 12.33
CA GLU A 146 -17.32 18.15 12.93
C GLU A 146 -16.66 19.15 11.99
N ASN A 147 -17.10 20.42 12.06
CA ASN A 147 -16.58 21.49 11.19
C ASN A 147 -15.06 21.69 11.36
N ILE A 148 -14.52 21.55 12.57
CA ILE A 148 -13.08 21.67 12.81
C ILE A 148 -12.27 20.60 12.07
N VAL A 149 -12.81 19.38 11.99
CA VAL A 149 -12.18 18.27 11.24
C VAL A 149 -12.29 18.53 9.74
N LYS A 150 -13.44 19.06 9.28
CA LYS A 150 -13.65 19.43 7.88
C LYS A 150 -12.69 20.52 7.42
N ASP A 151 -12.47 21.55 8.23
CA ASP A 151 -11.54 22.64 7.93
C ASP A 151 -10.09 22.12 7.85
N ASP A 152 -9.70 21.21 8.74
CA ASP A 152 -8.38 20.57 8.67
C ASP A 152 -8.21 19.72 7.40
N LEU A 153 -9.21 18.89 7.08
CA LEU A 153 -9.23 18.09 5.85
C LEU A 153 -9.12 18.96 4.61
N LYS A 154 -9.90 20.04 4.53
CA LYS A 154 -9.85 20.99 3.43
C LYS A 154 -8.45 21.61 3.28
N ARG A 155 -7.84 22.02 4.40
CA ARG A 155 -6.47 22.57 4.40
C ARG A 155 -5.44 21.55 3.90
N ARG A 156 -5.55 20.29 4.34
CA ARG A 156 -4.65 19.20 3.94
C ARG A 156 -4.81 18.85 2.46
N PHE A 157 -6.04 18.62 2.00
CA PHE A 157 -6.33 18.25 0.62
C PHE A 157 -5.92 19.34 -0.37
N ASN A 158 -6.12 20.62 -0.03
CA ASN A 158 -5.68 21.75 -0.87
C ASN A 158 -4.15 21.85 -1.01
N LYS A 159 -3.39 21.30 -0.06
CA LYS A 159 -1.93 21.30 -0.06
C LYS A 159 -1.34 19.95 -0.45
N MET A 160 -2.19 18.97 -0.76
CA MET A 160 -1.75 17.61 -1.01
C MET A 160 -0.83 17.58 -2.23
N LYS A 161 0.39 17.06 -2.04
CA LYS A 161 1.35 16.86 -3.13
C LYS A 161 1.06 15.50 -3.78
N ILE A 162 1.00 15.49 -5.11
CA ILE A 162 0.88 14.26 -5.89
C ILE A 162 2.25 13.92 -6.46
N ILE A 163 2.72 12.70 -6.23
CA ILE A 163 3.97 12.18 -6.79
C ILE A 163 3.60 10.98 -7.67
N LEU A 164 4.02 11.03 -8.93
CA LEU A 164 3.69 10.05 -9.96
C LEU A 164 4.96 9.38 -10.46
N GLY A 165 4.96 8.05 -10.50
CA GLY A 165 6.11 7.29 -10.95
C GLY A 165 7.14 7.11 -9.86
N ALA A 166 8.07 8.07 -9.80
CA ALA A 166 9.15 8.12 -8.82
C ALA A 166 9.24 9.50 -8.17
N MET A 167 9.92 9.58 -7.03
CA MET A 167 10.24 10.88 -6.43
C MET A 167 11.23 11.64 -7.33
N PRO A 168 11.13 12.98 -7.44
CA PRO A 168 12.07 13.77 -8.24
C PRO A 168 13.55 13.50 -7.93
N GLU A 169 13.83 13.25 -6.65
CA GLU A 169 15.15 12.89 -6.14
C GLU A 169 15.64 11.55 -6.72
N MET A 170 14.73 10.59 -6.92
CA MET A 170 15.06 9.31 -7.56
C MET A 170 15.35 9.44 -9.05
N LEU A 171 14.84 10.49 -9.71
CA LEU A 171 15.07 10.74 -11.13
C LEU A 171 16.35 11.55 -11.39
N ASN A 172 17.11 11.84 -10.33
CA ASN A 172 18.40 12.51 -10.40
C ASN A 172 19.50 11.49 -10.11
N ASP A 173 20.30 11.18 -11.13
CA ASP A 173 21.39 10.20 -11.05
C ASP A 173 22.41 10.55 -9.95
N GLU A 174 22.75 11.83 -9.76
CA GLU A 174 23.71 12.26 -8.73
C GLU A 174 23.17 11.97 -7.32
N GLN A 175 21.87 12.23 -7.10
CA GLN A 175 21.25 11.96 -5.80
C GLN A 175 21.12 10.46 -5.56
N MET A 176 20.84 9.68 -6.60
CA MET A 176 20.78 8.22 -6.52
C MET A 176 22.15 7.60 -6.23
N GLU A 177 23.21 8.11 -6.84
CA GLU A 177 24.59 7.73 -6.53
C GLU A 177 24.96 8.08 -5.09
N GLU A 178 24.55 9.25 -4.59
CA GLU A 178 24.76 9.66 -3.20
C GLU A 178 24.11 8.69 -2.21
N ILE A 179 22.91 8.16 -2.49
CA ILE A 179 22.28 7.16 -1.62
C ILE A 179 23.22 5.96 -1.43
N TYR A 180 23.68 5.38 -2.54
CA TYR A 180 24.38 4.09 -2.53
C TYR A 180 25.91 4.17 -2.47
N ASN A 181 26.49 5.37 -2.34
CA ASN A 181 27.94 5.59 -2.41
C ASN A 181 28.75 4.79 -1.36
N GLU A 182 28.20 4.59 -0.16
CA GLU A 182 28.82 3.85 0.93
C GLU A 182 28.62 2.34 0.82
N LEU A 183 27.69 1.89 -0.03
CA LEU A 183 27.36 0.48 -0.19
C LEU A 183 28.32 -0.18 -1.19
N GLN A 184 29.46 -0.65 -0.68
CA GLN A 184 30.43 -1.40 -1.47
C GLN A 184 30.15 -2.90 -1.43
N LEU A 185 29.43 -3.38 -2.43
CA LEU A 185 29.22 -4.81 -2.64
C LEU A 185 30.41 -5.40 -3.41
N SER A 186 31.21 -6.19 -2.72
CA SER A 186 32.14 -7.12 -3.35
C SER A 186 31.32 -8.30 -3.88
N GLY A 187 31.63 -8.82 -5.06
CA GLY A 187 30.97 -10.02 -5.62
C GLY A 187 31.23 -11.32 -4.83
N SER A 188 31.66 -11.21 -3.57
CA SER A 188 31.74 -12.30 -2.60
C SER A 188 30.34 -12.70 -2.13
N GLY A 189 30.22 -13.92 -1.59
CA GLY A 189 28.94 -14.63 -1.45
C GLY A 189 27.77 -13.89 -0.80
N ILE A 190 26.56 -14.40 -1.04
CA ILE A 190 25.29 -13.78 -0.65
C ILE A 190 25.21 -13.36 0.83
N LEU A 191 25.84 -14.12 1.74
CA LEU A 191 25.83 -13.79 3.17
C LEU A 191 26.50 -12.44 3.45
N GLU A 192 27.68 -12.20 2.88
CA GLU A 192 28.40 -10.94 3.09
C GLU A 192 27.60 -9.76 2.51
N THR A 193 27.00 -9.97 1.34
CA THR A 193 26.13 -8.98 0.70
C THR A 193 24.92 -8.66 1.59
N THR A 194 24.23 -9.69 2.09
CA THR A 194 23.08 -9.51 2.98
C THR A 194 23.47 -8.79 4.28
N THR A 195 24.59 -9.14 4.92
CA THR A 195 25.08 -8.45 6.12
C THR A 195 25.37 -6.97 5.86
N LYS A 196 26.04 -6.66 4.74
CA LYS A 196 26.31 -5.26 4.34
C LYS A 196 25.01 -4.48 4.11
N LEU A 197 24.03 -5.10 3.44
CA LEU A 197 22.72 -4.50 3.18
C LEU A 197 21.92 -4.24 4.46
N ILE A 198 21.92 -5.17 5.42
CA ILE A 198 21.23 -4.97 6.71
C ILE A 198 21.80 -3.76 7.44
N ASN A 199 23.13 -3.69 7.54
CA ASN A 199 23.80 -2.59 8.22
C ASN A 199 23.51 -1.25 7.52
N TYR A 200 23.55 -1.25 6.19
CA TYR A 200 23.24 -0.08 5.38
C TYR A 200 21.76 0.37 5.54
N ASN A 201 20.80 -0.56 5.49
CA ASN A 201 19.39 -0.26 5.67
C ASN A 201 19.08 0.25 7.09
N ASN A 202 19.76 -0.29 8.11
CA ASN A 202 19.66 0.21 9.49
C ASN A 202 20.16 1.65 9.61
N LYS A 203 21.26 1.99 8.92
CA LYS A 203 21.73 3.38 8.83
C LYS A 203 20.69 4.28 8.16
N LEU A 204 20.12 3.86 7.03
CA LEU A 204 19.07 4.62 6.35
C LEU A 204 17.81 4.81 7.20
N ASN A 205 17.44 3.83 8.03
CA ASN A 205 16.31 3.95 8.96
C ASN A 205 16.53 5.03 10.03
N ASN A 206 17.79 5.34 10.35
CA ASN A 206 18.19 6.37 11.30
C ASN A 206 18.25 7.78 10.69
N GLU A 207 17.91 7.94 9.41
CA GLU A 207 17.78 9.26 8.78
C GLU A 207 16.62 10.06 9.40
N PRO A 208 16.73 11.41 9.48
CA PRO A 208 15.66 12.25 9.99
C PRO A 208 14.33 11.99 9.28
N ILE A 209 13.21 11.99 10.01
CA ILE A 209 11.86 11.70 9.48
C ILE A 209 11.49 12.57 8.27
N ASN A 210 12.03 13.79 8.23
CA ASN A 210 11.80 14.77 7.17
C ASN A 210 12.72 14.61 5.95
N SER A 211 13.80 13.83 6.06
CA SER A 211 14.67 13.55 4.92
C SER A 211 13.89 12.80 3.84
N TRP A 212 14.23 13.05 2.58
CA TRP A 212 13.66 12.31 1.45
C TRP A 212 14.02 10.82 1.54
N LEU A 213 15.25 10.49 1.96
CA LEU A 213 15.75 9.14 2.24
C LEU A 213 14.87 8.35 3.22
N HIS A 214 14.45 8.95 4.33
CA HIS A 214 13.54 8.30 5.26
C HIS A 214 12.17 8.01 4.62
N GLN A 215 11.68 8.87 3.72
CA GLN A 215 10.39 8.65 3.03
C GLN A 215 10.52 7.53 2.00
N ILE A 216 11.66 7.45 1.33
CA ILE A 216 12.01 6.36 0.43
C ILE A 216 12.02 5.03 1.19
N ASN A 217 12.69 4.97 2.34
CA ASN A 217 12.88 3.72 3.08
C ASN A 217 11.58 3.21 3.72
N GLN A 218 10.67 4.11 4.09
CA GLN A 218 9.31 3.76 4.53
C GLN A 218 8.39 3.27 3.39
N GLN A 219 8.80 3.41 2.13
CA GLN A 219 8.15 2.77 0.98
C GLN A 219 8.64 1.31 0.87
N SER A 220 8.39 0.50 1.89
CA SER A 220 8.80 -0.91 1.95
C SER A 220 8.14 -1.82 0.89
N SER A 221 7.34 -1.26 -0.02
CA SER A 221 7.06 -1.89 -1.31
C SER A 221 6.74 -0.82 -2.36
N LEU A 222 7.54 -0.76 -3.43
CA LEU A 222 7.27 0.02 -4.65
C LEU A 222 5.90 -0.26 -5.28
N LYS A 223 5.30 -1.39 -4.92
CA LYS A 223 4.12 -1.96 -5.59
C LYS A 223 2.79 -1.35 -5.15
N SER A 224 2.75 -0.53 -4.11
CA SER A 224 1.48 -0.04 -3.56
C SER A 224 1.39 1.47 -3.58
N MET A 225 0.39 1.98 -4.30
CA MET A 225 -0.10 3.34 -4.13
C MET A 225 -0.38 3.62 -2.65
N ARG A 226 -0.10 4.84 -2.18
CA ARG A 226 -0.34 5.22 -0.78
C ARG A 226 -0.56 6.72 -0.62
N TYR A 227 -1.48 7.09 0.28
CA TYR A 227 -1.57 8.44 0.81
C TYR A 227 -0.85 8.51 2.18
N PHE A 228 0.24 9.27 2.24
CA PHE A 228 1.00 9.56 3.46
C PHE A 228 0.39 10.78 4.15
N ALA A 229 -0.55 10.53 5.06
CA ALA A 229 -1.32 11.59 5.72
C ALA A 229 -0.49 12.50 6.62
N GLU A 230 0.63 12.02 7.15
CA GLU A 230 1.56 12.79 7.98
C GLU A 230 2.25 13.89 7.17
N LYS A 231 2.36 13.70 5.85
CA LYS A 231 3.08 14.58 4.92
C LYS A 231 2.18 15.23 3.88
N ASP A 232 0.90 14.87 3.87
CA ASP A 232 -0.07 15.23 2.84
C ASP A 232 0.45 14.88 1.41
N ILE A 233 1.03 13.68 1.24
CA ILE A 233 1.56 13.20 -0.06
C ILE A 233 0.75 12.01 -0.57
N LEU A 234 0.17 12.12 -1.76
CA LEU A 234 -0.35 10.97 -2.52
C LEU A 234 0.73 10.47 -3.48
N PHE A 235 1.21 9.25 -3.26
CA PHE A 235 2.18 8.60 -4.12
C PHE A 235 1.50 7.53 -4.99
N ILE A 236 1.67 7.66 -6.30
CA ILE A 236 1.19 6.72 -7.31
C ILE A 236 2.42 6.17 -8.05
N PRO A 237 2.80 4.89 -7.80
CA PRO A 237 3.94 4.27 -8.44
C PRO A 237 3.81 4.19 -9.96
N ALA A 238 4.93 4.02 -10.65
CA ALA A 238 4.99 3.99 -12.11
C ALA A 238 4.14 2.87 -12.72
N GLU A 239 4.04 1.74 -12.04
CA GLU A 239 3.29 0.55 -12.44
C GLU A 239 1.78 0.83 -12.58
N TYR A 240 1.25 1.79 -11.82
CA TYR A 240 -0.15 2.21 -11.92
C TYR A 240 -0.41 3.15 -13.10
N LEU A 241 0.64 3.66 -13.74
CA LEU A 241 0.57 4.59 -14.88
C LEU A 241 0.66 3.84 -16.23
N HIS A 242 0.47 2.52 -16.18
CA HIS A 242 0.45 1.61 -17.31
C HIS A 242 -0.72 0.62 -17.23
N TYR A 243 -0.94 -0.11 -18.33
CA TYR A 243 -1.89 -1.21 -18.35
C TYR A 243 -1.52 -2.25 -17.27
N PRO A 244 -2.49 -2.78 -16.48
CA PRO A 244 -3.94 -2.66 -16.62
C PRO A 244 -4.62 -1.50 -15.93
N PHE A 245 -3.90 -0.68 -15.19
CA PHE A 245 -4.49 0.37 -14.36
C PHE A 245 -4.74 1.67 -15.13
N PHE A 246 -3.88 2.01 -16.08
CA PHE A 246 -4.04 3.29 -16.78
C PHE A 246 -3.41 3.29 -18.17
N ASP A 247 -4.14 3.85 -19.13
CA ASP A 247 -3.60 4.22 -20.43
C ASP A 247 -4.44 5.35 -21.01
N VAL A 248 -3.79 6.43 -21.43
CA VAL A 248 -4.47 7.58 -22.03
C VAL A 248 -5.22 7.23 -23.33
N ASN A 249 -4.87 6.14 -23.99
CA ASN A 249 -5.50 5.73 -25.25
C ASN A 249 -6.65 4.73 -25.05
N ARG A 250 -7.02 4.43 -23.80
CA ARG A 250 -8.17 3.58 -23.48
C ARG A 250 -9.41 4.40 -23.16
N PRO A 251 -10.61 3.80 -23.26
CA PRO A 251 -11.82 4.43 -22.80
C PRO A 251 -11.69 4.88 -21.34
N ARG A 252 -12.26 6.05 -21.02
CA ARG A 252 -12.25 6.62 -19.68
C ARG A 252 -12.92 5.71 -18.67
N PHE A 253 -13.98 4.98 -19.04
CA PHE A 253 -14.61 4.02 -18.11
C PHE A 253 -13.61 2.99 -17.55
N PHE A 254 -12.58 2.60 -18.31
CA PHE A 254 -11.53 1.70 -17.82
C PHE A 254 -10.64 2.42 -16.81
N ASN A 255 -10.15 3.61 -17.16
CA ASN A 255 -9.24 4.39 -16.31
C ASN A 255 -9.91 4.81 -14.99
N THR A 256 -11.21 5.11 -15.01
CA THR A 256 -11.99 5.44 -13.80
C THR A 256 -12.35 4.21 -12.98
N ALA A 257 -12.59 3.05 -13.61
CA ALA A 257 -12.86 1.80 -12.91
C ALA A 257 -11.61 1.22 -12.22
N THR A 258 -10.43 1.59 -12.69
CA THR A 258 -9.16 1.02 -12.23
C THR A 258 -8.35 2.07 -11.46
N LEU A 259 -7.49 2.86 -12.12
CA LEU A 259 -6.62 3.84 -11.46
C LEU A 259 -7.37 4.79 -10.51
N TYR A 260 -8.46 5.42 -10.96
CA TYR A 260 -9.20 6.38 -10.11
C TYR A 260 -9.73 5.72 -8.84
N THR A 261 -10.34 4.53 -8.96
CA THR A 261 -10.86 3.77 -7.82
C THR A 261 -9.76 3.40 -6.84
N GLU A 262 -8.56 3.02 -7.31
CA GLU A 262 -7.39 2.75 -6.47
C GLU A 262 -6.91 4.02 -5.73
N ILE A 263 -6.93 5.17 -6.41
CA ILE A 263 -6.59 6.47 -5.80
C ILE A 263 -7.55 6.79 -4.67
N VAL A 264 -8.86 6.72 -4.91
CA VAL A 264 -9.88 6.97 -3.88
C VAL A 264 -9.74 6.00 -2.72
N ALA A 265 -9.50 4.70 -2.98
CA ALA A 265 -9.31 3.71 -1.93
C ALA A 265 -8.12 4.04 -1.02
N ASN A 266 -7.00 4.47 -1.60
CA ASN A 266 -5.79 4.81 -0.85
C ASN A 266 -5.92 6.14 -0.08
N ILE A 267 -6.58 7.15 -0.65
CA ILE A 267 -6.92 8.38 0.08
C ILE A 267 -7.81 8.04 1.28
N ASN A 268 -8.86 7.23 1.09
CA ASN A 268 -9.76 6.81 2.17
C ASN A 268 -9.02 6.07 3.28
N LYS A 269 -8.08 5.19 2.92
CA LYS A 269 -7.22 4.50 3.90
C LYS A 269 -6.39 5.50 4.71
N GLY A 270 -5.69 6.42 4.04
CA GLY A 270 -4.89 7.42 4.75
C GLY A 270 -5.75 8.35 5.62
N VAL A 271 -6.94 8.76 5.16
CA VAL A 271 -7.91 9.51 5.98
C VAL A 271 -8.29 8.76 7.25
N LYS A 272 -8.57 7.47 7.15
CA LYS A 272 -8.88 6.62 8.31
C LYS A 272 -7.72 6.55 9.31
N ASP A 273 -6.49 6.59 8.85
CA ASP A 273 -5.31 6.42 9.71
C ASP A 273 -5.14 7.58 10.69
N PHE A 274 -5.36 8.83 10.27
CA PHE A 274 -5.23 10.01 11.14
C PHE A 274 -6.54 10.47 11.81
N LEU A 275 -7.71 10.01 11.36
CA LEU A 275 -8.95 10.30 12.07
C LEU A 275 -8.97 9.59 13.44
N LYS A 276 -9.52 10.25 14.46
CA LYS A 276 -9.66 9.66 15.80
C LYS A 276 -10.46 8.36 15.76
N SER A 277 -10.22 7.47 16.71
CA SER A 277 -10.84 6.13 16.81
C SER A 277 -12.37 6.16 16.71
N GLU A 278 -13.03 7.19 17.26
CA GLU A 278 -14.47 7.39 17.19
C GLU A 278 -15.01 7.58 15.76
N TYR A 279 -14.19 8.11 14.86
CA TYR A 279 -14.51 8.24 13.44
C TYR A 279 -14.11 7.01 12.62
N LYS A 280 -13.23 6.11 13.11
CA LYS A 280 -12.71 4.97 12.32
C LYS A 280 -13.78 3.94 11.92
N LEU A 281 -14.83 3.76 12.74
CA LEU A 281 -15.96 2.87 12.44
C LEU A 281 -16.86 3.42 11.33
N TYR A 282 -16.94 4.74 11.18
CA TYR A 282 -17.73 5.43 10.14
C TYR A 282 -17.18 5.16 8.72
N TYR A 283 -15.85 5.02 8.60
CA TYR A 283 -15.17 4.92 7.31
C TYR A 283 -15.08 3.49 6.75
N ASN A 284 -15.43 2.46 7.54
CA ASN A 284 -15.33 1.07 7.08
C ASN A 284 -16.32 0.72 5.94
N PHE A 285 -17.35 1.53 5.67
CA PHE A 285 -18.39 1.18 4.68
C PHE A 285 -18.97 2.34 3.85
N LYS A 286 -18.60 3.61 4.09
CA LYS A 286 -19.33 4.75 3.52
C LYS A 286 -18.75 5.37 2.23
N TYR A 287 -17.45 5.24 1.98
CA TYR A 287 -16.81 5.81 0.78
C TYR A 287 -16.38 4.68 -0.17
N ASP A 288 -17.39 4.13 -0.84
CA ASP A 288 -17.21 3.13 -1.88
C ASP A 288 -16.44 3.73 -3.06
N SER A 289 -15.15 3.41 -3.15
CA SER A 289 -14.24 3.97 -4.15
C SER A 289 -14.69 3.67 -5.58
N VAL A 290 -15.40 2.56 -5.79
CA VAL A 290 -15.99 2.21 -7.08
C VAL A 290 -17.18 3.07 -7.40
N LYS A 291 -18.05 3.32 -6.41
CA LYS A 291 -19.17 4.23 -6.60
C LYS A 291 -18.69 5.63 -6.97
N LEU A 292 -17.63 6.12 -6.32
CA LEU A 292 -17.04 7.42 -6.68
C LEU A 292 -16.44 7.42 -8.08
N GLY A 293 -15.70 6.36 -8.46
CA GLY A 293 -15.20 6.20 -9.82
C GLY A 293 -16.31 6.16 -10.87
N TYR A 294 -17.41 5.47 -10.59
CA TYR A 294 -18.56 5.41 -11.47
C TYR A 294 -19.27 6.76 -11.60
N LYS A 295 -19.51 7.45 -10.47
CA LYS A 295 -20.07 8.81 -10.46
C LYS A 295 -19.18 9.77 -11.27
N ASN A 296 -17.87 9.70 -11.10
CA ASN A 296 -16.92 10.52 -11.83
C ASN A 296 -17.02 10.26 -13.35
N TYR A 297 -17.07 8.99 -13.76
CA TYR A 297 -17.25 8.62 -15.16
C TYR A 297 -18.55 9.18 -15.76
N ILE A 298 -19.69 8.97 -15.09
CA ILE A 298 -20.99 9.46 -15.55
C ILE A 298 -21.02 11.00 -15.60
N ARG A 299 -20.41 11.67 -14.62
CA ARG A 299 -20.27 13.13 -14.62
C ARG A 299 -19.44 13.60 -15.82
N TRP A 300 -18.33 12.94 -16.11
CA TRP A 300 -17.49 13.28 -17.26
C TRP A 300 -18.23 13.13 -18.59
N GLU A 301 -18.95 12.02 -18.82
CA GLU A 301 -19.73 11.85 -20.05
C GLU A 301 -20.75 12.97 -20.23
N LYS A 302 -21.42 13.36 -19.15
CA LYS A 302 -22.41 14.44 -19.13
C LYS A 302 -21.78 15.80 -19.43
N ASP A 303 -20.67 16.14 -18.76
CA ASP A 303 -20.04 17.46 -18.84
C ASP A 303 -19.42 17.69 -20.22
N PHE A 304 -18.80 16.67 -20.80
CA PHE A 304 -18.18 16.76 -22.12
C PHE A 304 -19.14 16.42 -23.27
N LYS A 305 -20.35 15.93 -22.97
CA LYS A 305 -21.33 15.43 -23.95
C LYS A 305 -20.72 14.39 -24.90
N VAL A 306 -19.83 13.56 -24.35
CA VAL A 306 -19.14 12.49 -25.07
C VAL A 306 -19.76 11.18 -24.65
N PHE A 307 -20.09 10.34 -25.63
CA PHE A 307 -20.38 8.93 -25.41
C PHE A 307 -19.21 8.13 -25.96
N GLU A 308 -18.55 7.35 -25.10
CA GLU A 308 -17.46 6.51 -25.58
C GLU A 308 -18.02 5.44 -26.53
N LYS A 309 -17.27 5.12 -27.58
CA LYS A 309 -17.67 4.04 -28.49
C LYS A 309 -17.63 2.71 -27.73
N LYS A 310 -18.67 1.89 -27.91
CA LYS A 310 -18.67 0.51 -27.42
C LYS A 310 -17.44 -0.24 -27.95
N LEU A 311 -16.88 -1.11 -27.12
CA LEU A 311 -15.76 -1.95 -27.55
C LEU A 311 -16.21 -2.94 -28.62
N PRO A 312 -15.45 -3.09 -29.72
CA PRO A 312 -15.77 -4.07 -30.75
C PRO A 312 -15.70 -5.48 -30.15
N GLY A 313 -16.66 -6.33 -30.53
CA GLY A 313 -16.73 -7.72 -30.07
C GLY A 313 -17.40 -7.93 -28.70
N PHE A 314 -17.84 -6.85 -28.03
CA PHE A 314 -18.62 -6.93 -26.80
C PHE A 314 -20.01 -6.33 -27.01
N GLU A 315 -21.05 -7.05 -26.64
CA GLU A 315 -22.44 -6.56 -26.68
C GLU A 315 -22.83 -5.74 -25.43
N LEU A 316 -21.83 -5.28 -24.67
CA LEU A 316 -22.00 -4.57 -23.41
C LEU A 316 -22.06 -3.04 -23.60
N THR A 317 -22.75 -2.34 -22.72
CA THR A 317 -22.70 -0.88 -22.61
C THR A 317 -21.42 -0.44 -21.90
N ASN A 318 -21.03 0.83 -22.01
CA ASN A 318 -19.87 1.34 -21.28
C ASN A 318 -20.08 1.27 -19.75
N ASP A 319 -21.32 1.47 -19.27
CA ASP A 319 -21.68 1.28 -17.87
C ASP A 319 -21.38 -0.15 -17.41
N GLN A 320 -21.80 -1.15 -18.18
CA GLN A 320 -21.50 -2.57 -17.88
C GLN A 320 -19.99 -2.84 -17.95
N MET A 321 -19.31 -2.24 -18.93
CA MET A 321 -17.86 -2.37 -19.09
C MET A 321 -17.08 -1.73 -17.95
N TYR A 322 -17.55 -0.64 -17.33
CA TYR A 322 -16.97 -0.04 -16.13
C TYR A 322 -16.90 -1.07 -15.00
N TRP A 323 -18.02 -1.72 -14.70
CA TRP A 323 -18.09 -2.71 -13.62
C TRP A 323 -17.26 -3.96 -13.92
N LEU A 324 -17.21 -4.38 -15.19
CA LEU A 324 -16.35 -5.48 -15.62
C LEU A 324 -14.86 -5.11 -15.50
N ALA A 325 -14.49 -3.88 -15.86
CA ALA A 325 -13.13 -3.38 -15.72
C ALA A 325 -12.67 -3.37 -14.26
N TYR A 326 -13.51 -2.86 -13.35
CA TYR A 326 -13.22 -2.86 -11.92
C TYR A 326 -13.08 -4.29 -11.38
N ALA A 327 -14.00 -5.19 -11.75
CA ALA A 327 -13.92 -6.59 -11.34
C ALA A 327 -12.60 -7.21 -11.80
N ASN A 328 -12.21 -6.98 -13.05
CA ASN A 328 -10.97 -7.52 -13.59
C ASN A 328 -9.70 -6.96 -12.91
N SER A 329 -9.70 -5.70 -12.48
CA SER A 329 -8.55 -5.14 -11.75
C SER A 329 -8.46 -5.64 -10.30
N TYR A 330 -9.62 -5.85 -9.65
CA TYR A 330 -9.70 -6.16 -8.23
C TYR A 330 -9.58 -7.66 -7.93
N PHE A 331 -10.21 -8.50 -8.75
CA PHE A 331 -10.13 -9.94 -8.62
C PHE A 331 -8.93 -10.41 -9.45
N LYS A 332 -7.74 -10.51 -8.86
CA LYS A 332 -6.63 -11.23 -9.49
C LYS A 332 -6.54 -12.60 -8.84
N ARG A 333 -6.43 -13.65 -9.66
CA ARG A 333 -6.03 -14.97 -9.17
C ARG A 333 -4.59 -14.86 -8.70
N ASP A 334 -4.37 -14.89 -7.39
CA ASP A 334 -3.04 -15.08 -6.85
C ASP A 334 -2.60 -16.53 -7.16
N ALA A 335 -1.38 -16.73 -7.63
CA ALA A 335 -0.91 -18.04 -8.11
C ALA A 335 -0.97 -19.10 -7.00
N GLY A 336 -0.82 -18.69 -5.74
CA GLY A 336 -0.97 -19.55 -4.55
C GLY A 336 -2.39 -19.66 -3.99
N MET A 337 -3.39 -19.01 -4.61
CA MET A 337 -4.77 -19.04 -4.12
C MET A 337 -5.43 -20.37 -4.50
N GLY A 338 -5.65 -21.23 -3.51
CA GLY A 338 -6.43 -22.46 -3.68
C GLY A 338 -7.86 -22.18 -4.15
N LEU A 339 -8.49 -23.19 -4.76
CA LEU A 339 -9.84 -23.08 -5.33
C LEU A 339 -10.88 -22.56 -4.32
N ASP A 340 -10.73 -22.89 -3.04
CA ASP A 340 -11.64 -22.45 -1.97
C ASP A 340 -11.52 -20.94 -1.67
N ALA A 341 -10.31 -20.39 -1.69
CA ALA A 341 -10.09 -18.96 -1.50
C ALA A 341 -10.60 -18.16 -2.71
N LEU A 342 -10.42 -18.70 -3.92
CA LEU A 342 -11.01 -18.13 -5.14
C LEU A 342 -12.54 -18.15 -5.09
N ASN A 343 -13.15 -19.27 -4.67
CA ASN A 343 -14.60 -19.39 -4.50
C ASN A 343 -15.14 -18.43 -3.42
N ALA A 344 -14.43 -18.27 -2.30
CA ALA A 344 -14.79 -17.30 -1.27
C ALA A 344 -14.72 -15.86 -1.80
N GLN A 345 -13.70 -15.53 -2.59
CA GLN A 345 -13.56 -14.24 -3.23
C GLN A 345 -14.71 -13.97 -4.23
N TYR A 346 -15.12 -14.98 -5.01
CA TYR A 346 -16.29 -14.89 -5.90
C TYR A 346 -17.62 -14.74 -5.13
N GLN A 347 -17.81 -15.48 -4.04
CA GLN A 347 -19.03 -15.35 -3.24
C GLN A 347 -19.12 -13.98 -2.59
N PHE A 348 -18.00 -13.47 -2.08
CA PHE A 348 -17.92 -12.12 -1.54
C PHE A 348 -18.20 -11.07 -2.62
N SER A 349 -17.58 -11.19 -3.79
CA SER A 349 -17.79 -10.24 -4.90
C SER A 349 -19.22 -10.22 -5.39
N HIS A 350 -19.86 -11.39 -5.47
CA HIS A 350 -21.26 -11.54 -5.84
C HIS A 350 -22.20 -10.79 -4.88
N VAL A 351 -22.02 -10.97 -3.56
CA VAL A 351 -22.82 -10.24 -2.56
C VAL A 351 -22.53 -8.74 -2.63
N TRP A 352 -21.27 -8.38 -2.82
CA TRP A 352 -20.82 -6.99 -2.87
C TRP A 352 -21.41 -6.22 -4.07
N PHE A 353 -21.29 -6.73 -5.30
CA PHE A 353 -21.87 -6.09 -6.49
C PHE A 353 -23.40 -5.99 -6.41
N LYS A 354 -24.07 -7.04 -5.91
CA LYS A 354 -25.53 -7.02 -5.72
C LYS A 354 -26.00 -5.93 -4.75
N SER A 355 -25.16 -5.56 -3.79
CA SER A 355 -25.49 -4.48 -2.85
C SER A 355 -25.41 -3.07 -3.46
N ARG A 356 -24.88 -2.91 -4.68
CA ARG A 356 -24.69 -1.60 -5.33
C ARG A 356 -25.86 -1.27 -6.28
N PRO A 357 -26.66 -0.22 -6.00
CA PRO A 357 -27.74 0.22 -6.90
C PRO A 357 -27.23 0.57 -8.30
N GLU A 358 -26.06 1.19 -8.40
CA GLU A 358 -25.47 1.64 -9.66
C GLU A 358 -25.09 0.44 -10.56
N PHE A 359 -24.53 -0.62 -9.98
CA PHE A 359 -24.30 -1.89 -10.69
C PHE A 359 -25.61 -2.50 -11.16
N ARG A 360 -26.61 -2.60 -10.26
CA ARG A 360 -27.92 -3.16 -10.59
C ARG A 360 -28.60 -2.40 -11.72
N GLN A 361 -28.50 -1.07 -11.72
CA GLN A 361 -29.03 -0.25 -12.80
C GLN A 361 -28.31 -0.55 -14.14
N ALA A 362 -26.97 -0.63 -14.14
CA ALA A 362 -26.19 -0.91 -15.34
C ALA A 362 -26.51 -2.27 -15.98
N PHE A 363 -26.87 -3.27 -15.17
CA PHE A 363 -27.25 -4.61 -15.62
C PHE A 363 -28.76 -4.87 -15.59
N GLY A 364 -29.61 -3.87 -15.31
CA GLY A 364 -31.06 -4.07 -15.24
C GLY A 364 -31.57 -4.98 -14.11
N CYS A 365 -30.77 -5.24 -13.08
CA CYS A 365 -31.08 -6.08 -11.92
C CYS A 365 -31.90 -5.34 -10.84
N ASN A 366 -32.98 -4.67 -11.23
CA ASN A 366 -33.75 -3.81 -10.33
C ASN A 366 -34.73 -4.59 -9.41
N ASN A 367 -34.95 -5.89 -9.64
CA ASN A 367 -35.87 -6.75 -8.89
C ASN A 367 -35.34 -8.19 -8.79
N LEU A 368 -35.07 -8.67 -7.57
CA LEU A 368 -34.49 -9.98 -7.22
C LEU A 368 -35.28 -11.22 -7.70
N ASN A 369 -35.44 -11.44 -9.00
CA ASN A 369 -36.19 -12.54 -9.61
C ASN A 369 -35.30 -13.47 -10.48
N GLU A 370 -35.85 -14.60 -10.96
CA GLU A 370 -35.08 -15.66 -11.64
C GLU A 370 -34.31 -15.19 -12.90
N HIS A 371 -34.78 -14.14 -13.57
CA HIS A 371 -34.08 -13.55 -14.71
C HIS A 371 -32.73 -12.90 -14.32
N GLU A 372 -32.58 -12.49 -13.06
CA GLU A 372 -31.30 -12.00 -12.55
C GLU A 372 -30.27 -13.11 -12.33
N LYS A 373 -30.70 -14.35 -12.04
CA LYS A 373 -29.76 -15.47 -11.98
C LYS A 373 -29.09 -15.64 -13.34
N GLU A 374 -29.85 -15.55 -14.42
CA GLU A 374 -29.32 -15.68 -15.78
C GLU A 374 -28.33 -14.56 -16.16
N GLN A 375 -28.66 -13.30 -15.88
CA GLN A 375 -27.74 -12.19 -16.19
C GLN A 375 -26.48 -12.20 -15.31
N PHE A 376 -26.59 -12.62 -14.05
CA PHE A 376 -25.44 -12.74 -13.16
C PHE A 376 -24.59 -13.97 -13.47
N GLU A 377 -25.20 -15.10 -13.86
CA GLU A 377 -24.46 -16.24 -14.41
C GLU A 377 -23.76 -15.84 -15.72
N ASN A 378 -24.37 -15.01 -16.57
CA ASN A 378 -23.67 -14.46 -17.73
C ASN A 378 -22.46 -13.60 -17.33
N PHE A 379 -22.60 -12.71 -16.34
CA PHE A 379 -21.46 -11.94 -15.81
C PHE A 379 -20.37 -12.85 -15.22
N ARG A 380 -20.77 -13.88 -14.46
CA ARG A 380 -19.88 -14.89 -13.88
C ARG A 380 -19.15 -15.69 -14.97
N GLU A 381 -19.85 -16.13 -16.01
CA GLU A 381 -19.28 -16.85 -17.15
C GLU A 381 -18.30 -15.96 -17.94
N ILE A 382 -18.59 -14.67 -18.07
CA ILE A 382 -17.66 -13.69 -18.66
C ILE A 382 -16.39 -13.60 -17.80
N LEU A 383 -16.53 -13.45 -16.48
CA LEU A 383 -15.38 -13.43 -15.57
C LEU A 383 -14.59 -14.74 -15.67
N ILE A 384 -15.23 -15.90 -15.59
CA ILE A 384 -14.57 -17.21 -15.70
C ILE A 384 -13.81 -17.33 -17.02
N LYS A 385 -14.38 -16.88 -18.14
CA LYS A 385 -13.69 -16.87 -19.45
C LYS A 385 -12.47 -15.96 -19.43
N ILE A 386 -12.56 -14.78 -18.81
CA ILE A 386 -11.43 -13.85 -18.65
C ILE A 386 -10.32 -14.48 -17.80
N TYR A 387 -10.65 -15.21 -16.72
CA TYR A 387 -9.67 -15.84 -15.83
C TYR A 387 -9.10 -17.18 -16.30
N ARG A 388 -9.67 -17.79 -17.34
CA ARG A 388 -9.18 -19.04 -17.95
C ARG A 388 -8.20 -18.80 -19.10
N ILE A 389 -8.12 -17.57 -19.61
CA ILE A 389 -7.08 -17.09 -20.54
C ILE A 389 -5.89 -16.64 -19.70
#